data_AF-A0A7C4AJR0-F1
#
_entry.id   AF-A0A7C4AJR0-F1
#
_cell.length_a   1.000
_cell.length_b   1.000
_cell.length_c   1.000
_cell.angle_alpha   90.00
_cell.angle_beta   90.00
_cell.angle_gamma   90.00
#
_symmetry.space_group_name_H-M   'P 1'
#
loop_
_entity.id
_entity.type
_entity.pdbx_description
1 polymer ?
#
loop_
_entity_poly.entity_id
_entity_poly.type
_entity_poly.pdbx_seq_one_letter_code
_entity_poly.pdbx_strand_id
1 'polypeptide(L)'
;MATMASKIKKALNPQEDIERVTVKKGKKAYEIADSKLAEIIRSARKTNIELSALKEIYEEFKRYIINIARDNIEDEGTVTFITEEGIECKVTFGYDCIIPEEHVEEVRKILGDKFEALVRIKTKYEGTSKLIEFATDADKGGEIAKYVVVKEKSPQISFKK
;
A
#
# COMPACT_ATOMS: atom_id res chain seq x y z
N MET A 1 7.96 24.81 66.85
CA MET A 1 7.39 25.78 65.90
C MET A 1 8.32 25.88 64.70
N ALA A 2 8.06 25.12 63.63
CA ALA A 2 8.83 25.21 62.39
C ALA A 2 8.28 26.38 61.56
N THR A 3 9.09 27.42 61.47
CA THR A 3 8.78 28.72 60.87
C THR A 3 8.54 28.64 59.37
N MET A 4 7.66 29.53 58.90
CA MET A 4 7.12 29.73 57.55
C MET A 4 8.13 29.75 56.38
N ALA A 5 9.45 29.66 56.63
CA ALA A 5 10.49 29.62 55.62
C ALA A 5 10.48 28.33 54.78
N SER A 6 10.05 27.20 55.35
CA SER A 6 9.99 25.92 54.62
C SER A 6 8.84 25.83 53.61
N LYS A 7 7.74 26.56 53.85
CA LYS A 7 6.61 26.63 52.91
C LYS A 7 6.88 27.55 51.72
N ILE A 8 7.73 28.56 51.91
CA ILE A 8 8.09 29.53 50.86
C ILE A 8 9.09 28.94 49.86
N LYS A 9 10.03 28.07 50.30
CA LYS A 9 10.95 27.38 49.36
C LYS A 9 10.26 26.45 48.35
N LYS A 10 9.07 25.92 48.68
CA LYS A 10 8.31 25.07 47.77
C LYS A 10 7.48 25.87 46.74
N ALA A 11 7.26 27.16 46.99
CA ALA A 11 6.53 28.06 46.11
C ALA A 11 7.44 28.87 45.15
N LEU A 12 8.77 28.76 45.29
CA LEU A 12 9.76 29.59 44.57
C LEU A 12 10.63 28.83 43.57
N ASN A 13 10.39 27.53 43.34
CA ASN A 13 10.92 26.85 42.17
C ASN A 13 9.81 26.72 41.12
N PRO A 14 9.69 27.65 40.17
CA PRO A 14 9.11 27.34 38.87
C PRO A 14 10.14 26.49 38.12
N GLN A 15 10.47 25.32 38.65
CA GLN A 15 10.88 24.25 37.77
C GLN A 15 9.59 23.92 37.04
N GLU A 16 9.46 24.46 35.83
CA GLU A 16 8.56 23.92 34.81
C GLU A 16 8.50 22.41 35.03
N ASP A 17 7.30 21.83 35.06
CA ASP A 17 7.13 20.38 35.06
C ASP A 17 7.70 19.87 33.73
N ILE A 18 9.04 19.76 33.66
CA ILE A 18 9.75 19.31 32.46
C ILE A 18 9.52 17.81 32.40
N GLU A 19 8.67 17.41 31.47
CA GLU A 19 8.31 16.03 31.26
C GLU A 19 9.55 15.25 30.78
N ARG A 20 9.78 14.10 31.41
CA ARG A 20 10.91 13.24 31.07
C ARG A 20 10.49 12.18 30.07
N VAL A 21 11.31 11.98 29.05
CA VAL A 21 11.14 10.95 28.03
C VAL A 21 12.24 9.90 28.22
N THR A 22 11.85 8.63 28.34
CA THR A 22 12.81 7.52 28.38
C THR A 22 13.22 7.12 26.97
N VAL A 23 14.50 7.22 26.66
CA VAL A 23 15.09 6.78 25.40
C VAL A 23 15.74 5.41 25.58
N LYS A 24 15.30 4.43 24.79
CA LYS A 24 15.87 3.07 24.78
C LYS A 24 16.65 2.82 23.48
N LYS A 25 17.93 2.48 23.60
CA LYS A 25 18.81 2.11 22.48
C LYS A 25 19.40 0.72 22.73
N GLY A 26 18.80 -0.29 22.10
CA GLY A 26 19.12 -1.70 22.38
C GLY A 26 18.79 -2.07 23.83
N LYS A 27 19.80 -2.50 24.60
CA LYS A 27 19.68 -2.84 26.03
C LYS A 27 19.86 -1.64 26.97
N LYS A 28 20.28 -0.48 26.48
CA LYS A 28 20.49 0.73 27.30
C LYS A 28 19.23 1.58 27.33
N ALA A 29 18.92 2.17 28.50
CA ALA A 29 17.86 3.15 28.68
C ALA A 29 18.39 4.36 29.45
N TYR A 30 17.99 5.56 29.06
CA TYR A 30 18.29 6.81 29.76
C TYR A 30 17.13 7.79 29.63
N GLU A 31 17.03 8.74 30.57
CA GLU A 31 16.00 9.79 30.54
C GLU A 31 16.55 11.08 29.95
N ILE A 32 15.73 11.77 29.17
CA ILE A 32 15.95 13.16 28.74
C ILE A 32 14.77 14.01 29.21
N ALA A 33 15.02 15.26 29.55
CA ALA A 33 13.99 16.21 29.97
C ALA A 33 13.60 17.07 28.77
N ASP A 34 12.47 16.74 28.12
CA ASP A 34 12.01 17.38 26.88
C ASP A 34 10.49 17.27 26.75
N SER A 35 9.77 18.27 27.28
CA SER A 35 8.30 18.33 27.22
C SER A 35 7.75 18.45 25.81
N LYS A 36 8.48 19.11 24.89
CA LYS A 36 8.04 19.27 23.50
C LYS A 36 8.08 17.93 22.78
N LEU A 37 9.12 17.14 23.00
CA LEU A 37 9.20 15.79 22.46
C LEU A 37 8.06 14.91 23.00
N ALA A 38 7.78 14.96 24.31
CA ALA A 38 6.69 14.20 24.91
C ALA A 38 5.33 14.57 24.29
N GLU A 39 5.05 15.86 24.12
CA GLU A 39 3.83 16.35 23.46
C GLU A 39 3.72 15.90 22.00
N ILE A 40 4.81 16.01 21.23
CA ILE A 40 4.84 15.58 19.82
C ILE A 40 4.61 14.07 19.72
N ILE A 41 5.22 13.25 20.58
CA ILE A 41 5.00 11.79 20.60
C ILE A 41 3.52 11.47 20.86
N ARG A 42 2.90 12.15 21.84
CA ARG A 42 1.47 11.99 22.15
C ARG A 42 0.58 12.38 20.97
N SER A 43 0.86 13.52 20.35
CA SER A 43 0.11 14.03 19.20
C SER A 43 0.26 13.12 17.99
N ALA A 44 1.49 12.71 17.65
CA ALA A 44 1.76 11.78 16.56
C ALA A 44 1.07 10.43 16.77
N ARG A 45 1.03 9.91 18.01
CA ARG A 45 0.28 8.68 18.33
C ARG A 45 -1.21 8.86 18.06
N LYS A 46 -1.81 9.98 18.48
CA LYS A 46 -3.22 10.28 18.22
C LYS A 46 -3.51 10.33 16.72
N THR A 47 -2.72 11.08 15.97
CA THR A 47 -2.85 11.18 14.50
C THR A 47 -2.66 9.82 13.82
N ASN A 48 -1.74 8.97 14.29
CA ASN A 48 -1.56 7.63 13.72
C ASN A 48 -2.79 6.73 13.93
N ILE A 49 -3.46 6.85 15.08
CA ILE A 49 -4.73 6.14 15.33
C ILE A 49 -5.80 6.63 14.37
N GLU A 50 -5.95 7.95 14.22
CA GLU A 50 -6.91 8.56 13.29
C GLU A 50 -6.63 8.15 11.84
N LEU A 51 -5.37 8.17 11.40
CA LEU A 51 -4.95 7.72 10.07
C LEU A 51 -5.25 6.23 9.85
N SER A 52 -5.06 5.41 10.88
CA SER A 52 -5.35 3.97 10.79
C SER A 52 -6.86 3.74 10.62
N ALA A 53 -7.70 4.44 11.39
CA ALA A 53 -9.15 4.39 11.24
C ALA A 53 -9.62 4.91 9.86
N LEU A 54 -9.06 6.04 9.42
CA LEU A 54 -9.34 6.60 8.09
C LEU A 54 -8.92 5.66 6.97
N LYS A 55 -7.82 4.91 7.14
CA LYS A 55 -7.37 3.93 6.16
C LYS A 55 -8.38 2.80 6.01
N GLU A 56 -8.94 2.29 7.11
CA GLU A 56 -9.98 1.27 7.07
C GLU A 56 -11.22 1.76 6.31
N ILE A 57 -11.71 2.95 6.65
CA ILE A 57 -12.84 3.60 5.97
C ILE A 57 -12.54 3.81 4.48
N TYR A 58 -11.32 4.26 4.15
CA TYR A 58 -10.92 4.45 2.76
C TYR A 58 -10.89 3.13 1.99
N GLU A 59 -10.44 2.04 2.59
CA GLU A 59 -10.49 0.72 1.97
C GLU A 59 -11.93 0.22 1.76
N GLU A 60 -12.89 0.59 2.62
CA GLU A 60 -14.31 0.32 2.38
C GLU A 60 -14.84 1.10 1.17
N PHE A 61 -14.51 2.40 1.06
CA PHE A 61 -14.88 3.21 -0.11
C PHE A 61 -14.29 2.63 -1.40
N LYS A 62 -13.02 2.23 -1.38
CA LYS A 62 -12.38 1.57 -2.53
C LYS A 62 -13.09 0.28 -2.92
N ARG A 63 -13.44 -0.57 -1.95
CA ARG A 63 -14.19 -1.81 -2.21
C ARG A 63 -15.53 -1.53 -2.87
N TYR A 64 -16.27 -0.54 -2.36
CA TYR A 64 -17.54 -0.15 -2.96
C TYR A 64 -17.37 0.31 -4.40
N ILE A 65 -16.44 1.24 -4.65
CA ILE A 65 -16.12 1.74 -6.00
C ILE A 65 -15.71 0.58 -6.94
N ILE A 66 -14.88 -0.35 -6.48
CA ILE A 66 -14.45 -1.52 -7.25
C ILE A 66 -15.63 -2.42 -7.59
N ASN A 67 -16.52 -2.69 -6.64
CA ASN A 67 -17.69 -3.54 -6.88
C ASN A 67 -18.59 -2.93 -7.95
N ILE A 68 -18.90 -1.63 -7.84
CA ILE A 68 -19.67 -0.93 -8.88
C ILE A 68 -18.92 -0.96 -10.22
N ALA A 69 -17.60 -0.80 -10.23
CA ALA A 69 -16.82 -0.86 -11.46
C ALA A 69 -16.83 -2.25 -12.11
N ARG A 70 -16.82 -3.33 -11.31
CA ARG A 70 -16.97 -4.70 -11.82
C ARG A 70 -18.31 -4.93 -12.49
N ASP A 71 -19.38 -4.37 -11.94
CA ASP A 71 -20.72 -4.48 -12.55
C ASP A 71 -20.80 -3.75 -13.92
N ASN A 72 -19.80 -2.93 -14.25
CA ASN A 72 -19.74 -2.13 -15.47
C ASN A 72 -18.62 -2.57 -16.44
N ILE A 73 -17.96 -3.71 -16.19
CA ILE A 73 -16.94 -4.26 -17.09
C ILE A 73 -17.05 -5.78 -17.15
N GLU A 74 -16.93 -6.37 -18.34
CA GLU A 74 -17.12 -7.82 -18.52
C GLU A 74 -15.89 -8.63 -18.07
N ASP A 75 -14.67 -8.19 -18.40
CA ASP A 75 -13.42 -8.89 -18.06
C ASP A 75 -12.30 -7.91 -17.69
N GLU A 76 -11.53 -7.42 -18.69
CA GLU A 76 -10.43 -6.46 -18.48
C GLU A 76 -10.70 -5.10 -19.11
N GLY A 77 -10.08 -4.07 -18.52
CA GLY A 77 -10.15 -2.71 -19.04
C GLY A 77 -10.33 -1.67 -17.95
N THR A 78 -10.88 -0.52 -18.32
CA THR A 78 -10.92 0.65 -17.43
C THR A 78 -12.30 1.30 -17.42
N VAL A 79 -12.86 1.45 -16.23
CA VAL A 79 -14.08 2.24 -15.98
C VAL A 79 -13.68 3.60 -15.42
N THR A 80 -14.32 4.67 -15.89
CA THR A 80 -14.12 6.02 -15.34
C THR A 80 -15.47 6.55 -14.87
N PHE A 81 -15.61 6.79 -13.57
CA PHE A 81 -16.74 7.49 -12.99
C PHE A 81 -16.45 8.99 -12.95
N ILE A 82 -17.46 9.82 -13.22
CA ILE A 82 -17.34 11.28 -13.16
C ILE A 82 -18.49 11.79 -12.30
N THR A 83 -18.19 12.52 -11.23
CA THR A 83 -19.22 13.14 -10.38
C THR A 83 -19.78 14.40 -11.03
N GLU A 84 -20.93 14.89 -10.55
CA GLU A 84 -21.49 16.18 -10.99
C GLU A 84 -20.54 17.37 -10.75
N GLU A 85 -19.64 17.25 -9.77
CA GLU A 85 -18.60 18.23 -9.47
C GLU A 85 -17.36 18.12 -10.40
N GLY A 86 -17.38 17.19 -11.35
CA GLY A 86 -16.28 16.95 -12.30
C GLY A 86 -15.12 16.13 -11.75
N ILE A 87 -15.29 15.43 -10.62
CA ILE A 87 -14.24 14.57 -10.06
C ILE A 87 -14.23 13.24 -10.82
N GLU A 88 -13.11 12.91 -11.45
CA GLU A 88 -12.93 11.64 -12.16
C GLU A 88 -12.33 10.57 -11.23
N CYS A 89 -12.99 9.42 -11.14
CA CYS A 89 -12.48 8.22 -10.49
C CYS A 89 -12.29 7.12 -11.53
N LYS A 90 -11.03 6.85 -11.88
CA LYS A 90 -10.65 5.80 -12.83
C LYS A 90 -10.30 4.51 -12.09
N VAL A 91 -10.97 3.41 -12.47
CA VAL A 91 -10.75 2.06 -11.97
C VAL A 91 -10.28 1.18 -13.13
N THR A 92 -9.09 0.60 -13.01
CA THR A 92 -8.53 -0.31 -14.03
C THR A 92 -8.41 -1.72 -13.47
N PHE A 93 -9.03 -2.67 -14.18
CA PHE A 93 -8.88 -4.10 -14.00
C PHE A 93 -7.94 -4.64 -15.06
N GLY A 94 -7.04 -5.54 -14.66
CA GLY A 94 -6.15 -6.21 -15.59
C GLY A 94 -5.55 -7.43 -14.93
N TYR A 95 -4.91 -8.26 -15.74
CA TYR A 95 -4.29 -9.49 -15.27
C TYR A 95 -2.77 -9.31 -15.17
N ASP A 96 -2.15 -10.05 -14.25
CA ASP A 96 -0.72 -10.33 -14.24
C ASP A 96 -0.52 -11.78 -14.65
N CYS A 97 0.28 -12.00 -15.69
CA CYS A 97 0.75 -13.32 -16.06
C CYS A 97 2.19 -13.45 -15.56
N ILE A 98 2.44 -14.33 -14.61
CA ILE A 98 3.79 -14.55 -14.06
C ILE A 98 4.29 -15.88 -14.58
N ILE A 99 5.48 -15.88 -15.18
CA ILE A 99 6.17 -17.11 -15.57
C ILE A 99 7.04 -17.54 -14.38
N PRO A 100 6.79 -18.70 -13.76
CA PRO A 100 7.67 -19.27 -12.73
C PRO A 100 9.07 -19.50 -13.30
N GLU A 101 10.10 -19.31 -12.47
CA GLU A 101 11.50 -19.36 -12.91
C GLU A 101 11.85 -20.72 -13.53
N GLU A 102 11.30 -21.79 -12.98
CA GLU A 102 11.43 -23.17 -13.45
C GLU A 102 10.80 -23.45 -14.82
N HIS A 103 10.05 -22.52 -15.40
CA HIS A 103 9.36 -22.67 -16.68
C HIS A 103 9.81 -21.67 -17.74
N VAL A 104 10.75 -20.80 -17.42
CA VAL A 104 11.21 -19.73 -18.32
C VAL A 104 11.84 -20.30 -19.60
N GLU A 105 12.63 -21.36 -19.49
CA GLU A 105 13.33 -21.96 -20.63
C GLU A 105 12.36 -22.68 -21.58
N GLU A 106 11.36 -23.38 -21.05
CA GLU A 106 10.29 -24.00 -21.82
C GLU A 106 9.46 -22.93 -22.54
N VAL A 107 9.07 -21.87 -21.84
CA VAL A 107 8.32 -20.76 -22.43
C VAL A 107 9.13 -20.05 -23.51
N ARG A 108 10.44 -19.87 -23.30
CA ARG A 108 11.36 -19.30 -24.31
C ARG A 108 11.45 -20.17 -25.56
N LYS A 109 11.50 -21.50 -25.41
CA LYS A 109 11.50 -22.43 -26.56
C LYS A 109 10.20 -22.38 -27.35
N ILE A 110 9.05 -22.30 -26.66
CA ILE A 110 7.74 -22.24 -27.30
C ILE A 110 7.52 -20.91 -28.03
N LEU A 111 7.88 -19.79 -27.39
CA LEU A 111 7.67 -18.45 -27.95
C LEU A 111 8.70 -18.07 -29.01
N GLY A 112 9.90 -18.67 -28.97
CA GLY A 112 11.00 -18.40 -29.90
C GLY A 112 11.29 -16.90 -29.99
N ASP A 113 11.35 -16.39 -31.21
CA ASP A 113 11.67 -14.99 -31.52
C ASP A 113 10.67 -13.98 -30.93
N LYS A 114 9.46 -14.41 -30.56
CA LYS A 114 8.44 -13.55 -29.95
C LYS A 114 8.63 -13.35 -28.45
N PHE A 115 9.55 -14.09 -27.82
CA PHE A 115 9.72 -14.06 -26.36
C PHE A 115 10.01 -12.66 -25.84
N GLU A 116 10.99 -11.96 -26.41
CA GLU A 116 11.37 -10.60 -25.96
C GLU A 116 10.29 -9.55 -26.24
N ALA A 117 9.40 -9.81 -27.20
CA ALA A 117 8.27 -8.92 -27.51
C ALA A 117 7.09 -9.10 -26.55
N LEU A 118 6.97 -10.27 -25.90
CA LEU A 118 5.81 -10.67 -25.11
C LEU A 118 6.08 -10.76 -23.60
N VAL A 119 7.35 -10.76 -23.19
CA VAL A 119 7.79 -10.94 -21.80
C VAL A 119 8.69 -9.78 -21.39
N ARG A 120 8.40 -9.16 -20.23
CA ARG A 120 9.22 -8.08 -19.67
C ARG A 120 10.07 -8.58 -18.51
N ILE A 121 11.36 -8.25 -18.54
CA ILE A 121 12.32 -8.66 -17.52
C ILE A 121 12.34 -7.64 -16.38
N LYS A 122 11.90 -8.06 -15.20
CA LYS A 122 12.28 -7.47 -13.90
C LYS A 122 12.89 -8.60 -13.07
N THR A 123 13.12 -8.43 -11.77
CA THR A 123 13.55 -9.51 -10.85
C THR A 123 12.61 -10.74 -10.85
N LYS A 124 11.52 -10.71 -11.64
CA LYS A 124 10.60 -11.78 -12.03
C LYS A 124 10.18 -11.56 -13.50
N TYR A 125 9.84 -12.63 -14.23
CA TYR A 125 9.31 -12.53 -15.60
C TYR A 125 7.80 -12.19 -15.56
N GLU A 126 7.47 -10.97 -15.98
CA GLU A 126 6.09 -10.47 -16.10
C GLU A 126 5.63 -10.59 -17.56
N GLY A 127 4.57 -11.36 -17.78
CA GLY A 127 3.87 -11.51 -19.04
C GLY A 127 3.05 -10.27 -19.40
N THR A 128 3.03 -9.93 -20.68
CA THR A 128 2.21 -8.82 -21.22
C THR A 128 0.75 -9.22 -21.40
N SER A 129 -0.15 -8.25 -21.63
CA SER A 129 -1.56 -8.52 -21.97
C SER A 129 -1.69 -9.45 -23.17
N LYS A 130 -0.83 -9.30 -24.18
CA LYS A 130 -0.77 -10.19 -25.35
C LYS A 130 -0.42 -11.63 -24.99
N LEU A 131 0.39 -11.86 -23.95
CA LEU A 131 0.70 -13.22 -23.48
C LEU A 131 -0.50 -13.83 -22.74
N ILE A 132 -1.28 -13.02 -22.03
CA ILE A 132 -2.52 -13.45 -21.38
C ILE A 132 -3.55 -13.86 -22.43
N GLU A 133 -3.80 -13.01 -23.43
CA GLU A 133 -4.67 -13.32 -24.58
C GLU A 133 -4.22 -14.61 -25.28
N PHE A 134 -2.91 -14.76 -25.52
CA PHE A 134 -2.38 -15.95 -26.18
C PHE A 134 -2.49 -17.22 -25.32
N ALA A 135 -2.29 -17.14 -24.00
CA ALA A 135 -2.37 -18.30 -23.11
C ALA A 135 -3.82 -18.73 -22.81
N THR A 136 -4.79 -17.83 -23.03
CA THR A 136 -6.23 -18.10 -22.84
C THR A 136 -6.92 -18.54 -24.14
N ASP A 137 -6.25 -18.42 -25.30
CA ASP A 137 -6.69 -18.93 -26.60
C ASP A 137 -6.62 -20.48 -26.63
N ALA A 138 -7.78 -21.13 -26.76
CA ALA A 138 -7.92 -22.58 -26.73
C ALA A 138 -7.25 -23.30 -27.91
N ASP A 139 -7.06 -22.63 -29.06
CA ASP A 139 -6.56 -23.24 -30.29
C ASP A 139 -5.04 -23.15 -30.43
N LYS A 140 -4.40 -22.16 -29.80
CA LYS A 140 -2.95 -21.88 -29.95
C LYS A 140 -2.19 -21.75 -28.63
N GLY A 141 -2.90 -21.50 -27.53
CA GLY A 141 -2.34 -21.19 -26.21
C GLY A 141 -2.24 -22.37 -25.25
N GLY A 142 -2.90 -23.48 -25.54
CA GLY A 142 -3.08 -24.57 -24.57
C GLY A 142 -1.78 -25.16 -23.99
N GLU A 143 -0.71 -25.19 -24.78
CA GLU A 143 0.60 -25.69 -24.31
C GLU A 143 1.32 -24.72 -23.37
N ILE A 144 1.12 -23.41 -23.51
CA ILE A 144 1.80 -22.40 -22.69
C ILE A 144 1.05 -22.14 -21.37
N ALA A 145 -0.26 -22.36 -21.35
CA ALA A 145 -1.12 -22.14 -20.19
C ALA A 145 -0.65 -22.87 -18.92
N LYS A 146 -0.09 -24.08 -19.05
CA LYS A 146 0.45 -24.87 -17.93
C LYS A 146 1.74 -24.30 -17.32
N TYR A 147 2.41 -23.39 -18.02
CA TYR A 147 3.70 -22.82 -17.64
C TYR A 147 3.59 -21.39 -17.12
N VAL A 148 2.38 -20.83 -17.09
CA VAL A 148 2.14 -19.46 -16.68
C VAL A 148 1.08 -19.40 -15.58
N VAL A 149 1.27 -18.47 -14.66
CA VAL A 149 0.33 -18.22 -13.57
C VAL A 149 -0.36 -16.90 -13.86
N VAL A 150 -1.60 -16.97 -14.36
CA VAL A 150 -2.45 -15.79 -14.55
C VAL A 150 -3.19 -15.50 -13.25
N LYS A 151 -2.98 -14.31 -12.70
CA LYS A 151 -3.70 -13.80 -11.52
C LYS A 151 -4.31 -12.44 -11.86
N GLU A 152 -5.53 -12.21 -11.42
CA GLU A 152 -6.14 -10.88 -11.47
C GLU A 152 -5.29 -9.90 -10.64
N LYS A 153 -4.95 -8.74 -11.19
CA LYS A 153 -4.28 -7.68 -10.42
C LYS A 153 -5.26 -7.10 -9.41
N SER A 154 -4.71 -6.63 -8.29
CA SER A 154 -5.45 -5.72 -7.43
C SER A 154 -5.91 -4.50 -8.24
N PRO A 155 -7.22 -4.19 -8.26
CA PRO A 155 -7.76 -3.09 -9.03
C PRO A 155 -7.08 -1.77 -8.66
N GLN A 156 -6.68 -1.00 -9.67
CA GLN A 156 -6.04 0.30 -9.46
C GLN A 156 -7.10 1.39 -9.49
N ILE A 157 -7.23 2.15 -8.40
CA ILE A 157 -8.09 3.34 -8.32
C ILE A 157 -7.22 4.57 -8.38
N SER A 158 -7.54 5.51 -9.27
CA SER A 158 -6.92 6.83 -9.34
C SER A 158 -7.98 7.92 -9.44
N PHE A 159 -7.73 9.05 -8.77
CA PHE A 159 -8.61 10.22 -8.78
C PHE A 159 -7.95 11.36 -9.54
N LYS A 160 -8.73 12.06 -10.37
CA LYS A 160 -8.33 13.32 -11.03
C LYS A 160 -9.40 14.38 -10.82
N LYS A 161 -8.95 15.63 -10.78
CA LYS A 161 -9.78 16.82 -10.77
C LYS A 161 -9.54 17.59 -12.06
#